data_AF-A0A929RF41-F1
#
_entry.id   AF-A0A929RF41-F1
#
_cell.length_a   1.000
_cell.length_b   1.000
_cell.length_c   1.000
_cell.angle_alpha   90.00
_cell.angle_beta   90.00
_cell.angle_gamma   90.00
#
_symmetry.space_group_name_H-M   'P 1'
#
loop_
_entity.id
_entity.type
_entity.pdbx_description
1 polymer ?
#
loop_
_entity_poly.entity_id
_entity_poly.type
_entity_poly.pdbx_seq_one_letter_code
_entity_poly.pdbx_strand_id
1 'polypeptide(L)'
;MWVSVYLAEGGQILVAYLDEVAEAGAFVSKTHKNYNGSPAFGYAGFVISSDHVRAMSQCFTEKKRRLFAHLIPIEATAGTWERKGSDIFTPVAWDSYRRPIEGFRELVRFLCARGGRLFFYGEEKPLGTATERWGKDSRLQKQGLLEFKWGCLHQALNRLCTYAERHGENLIVIMDTENEKERVVQVQNSYAHVFNRTADPDHGEMRRLIESTMHVDSKLSANVQFADWVAAAVRRAFEYQLIEDSPFSWVPTAFEDLMRSKLTIESKLYFSHSRGGVRELHNSGIFARERPALAMSISQRLSPEDRTRMEEAKAGILAVARASGM
;
A
#
# COMPACT_ATOMS: atom_id res chain seq x y z
N MET A 1 27.08 20.99 3.17
CA MET A 1 26.28 20.61 2.00
C MET A 1 27.04 19.50 1.30
N TRP A 2 26.77 18.24 1.66
CA TRP A 2 27.44 17.09 1.04
C TRP A 2 26.58 16.63 -0.13
N VAL A 3 26.96 17.01 -1.34
CA VAL A 3 26.41 16.42 -2.56
C VAL A 3 27.20 15.14 -2.78
N SER A 4 26.61 14.00 -2.43
CA SER A 4 27.18 12.70 -2.81
C SER A 4 26.92 12.49 -4.30
N VAL A 5 27.94 12.69 -5.12
CA VAL A 5 27.89 12.40 -6.56
C VAL A 5 28.20 10.92 -6.72
N TYR A 6 27.16 10.10 -6.87
CA TYR A 6 27.31 8.74 -7.35
C TYR A 6 27.62 8.80 -8.85
N LEU A 7 28.89 8.66 -9.22
CA LEU A 7 29.30 8.28 -10.56
C LEU A 7 29.05 6.78 -10.69
N ALA A 8 27.84 6.39 -11.09
CA ALA A 8 27.58 5.03 -11.50
C ALA A 8 28.21 4.81 -12.89
N GLU A 9 29.36 4.14 -12.96
CA GLU A 9 29.75 3.41 -14.16
C GLU A 9 28.67 2.35 -14.42
N GLY A 10 27.70 2.66 -15.29
CA GLY A 10 26.75 1.69 -15.85
C GLY A 10 25.66 1.11 -14.93
N GLY A 11 25.63 1.41 -13.63
CA GLY A 11 24.59 0.92 -12.72
C GLY A 11 23.32 1.77 -12.76
N GLN A 12 22.23 1.23 -13.33
CA GLN A 12 20.91 1.88 -13.25
C GLN A 12 20.40 1.87 -11.80
N ILE A 13 19.84 2.99 -11.36
CA ILE A 13 19.25 3.15 -10.03
C ILE A 13 17.73 3.22 -10.17
N LEU A 14 17.03 2.43 -9.39
CA LEU A 14 15.60 2.52 -9.19
C LEU A 14 15.29 3.58 -8.14
N VAL A 15 14.28 4.38 -8.41
CA VAL A 15 13.70 5.33 -7.46
C VAL A 15 12.26 4.93 -7.18
N ALA A 16 11.98 4.58 -5.94
CA ALA A 16 10.64 4.33 -5.45
C ALA A 16 10.08 5.56 -4.74
N TYR A 17 8.83 5.91 -5.04
CA TYR A 17 8.06 6.92 -4.33
C TYR A 17 6.92 6.22 -3.60
N LEU A 18 6.79 6.42 -2.29
CA LEU A 18 5.75 5.82 -1.47
C LEU A 18 4.96 6.87 -0.69
N ASP A 19 3.70 6.55 -0.45
CA ASP A 19 2.83 7.25 0.48
C ASP A 19 1.99 6.27 1.30
N GLU A 20 1.42 6.74 2.41
CA GLU A 20 0.55 5.94 3.28
C GLU A 20 -0.80 5.69 2.61
N VAL A 21 -1.23 4.42 2.57
CA VAL A 21 -2.52 4.04 1.98
C VAL A 21 -3.69 4.61 2.79
N ALA A 22 -3.54 4.74 4.10
CA ALA A 22 -4.52 5.29 5.02
C ALA A 22 -3.85 5.60 6.37
N GLU A 23 -4.60 6.15 7.33
CA GLU A 23 -4.11 6.24 8.71
C GLU A 23 -3.93 4.84 9.32
N ALA A 24 -2.90 4.63 10.14
CA ALA A 24 -2.60 3.34 10.79
C ALA A 24 -3.51 2.97 11.97
N GLY A 25 -4.38 3.90 12.40
CA GLY A 25 -5.24 3.76 13.57
C GLY A 25 -6.22 2.58 13.52
N ALA A 26 -6.88 2.31 14.64
CA ALA A 26 -7.86 1.23 14.77
C ALA A 26 -9.07 1.39 13.84
N PHE A 27 -9.75 0.28 13.53
CA PHE A 27 -10.88 0.25 12.61
C PHE A 27 -12.00 -0.65 13.15
N VAL A 28 -13.24 -0.16 13.12
CA VAL A 28 -14.44 -0.91 13.50
C VAL A 28 -15.37 -1.06 12.30
N SER A 29 -15.83 0.05 11.75
CA SER A 29 -16.71 0.08 10.58
C SER A 29 -16.75 1.49 9.98
N LYS A 30 -17.19 1.63 8.73
CA LYS A 30 -17.36 2.94 8.08
C LYS A 30 -18.39 3.85 8.76
N THR A 31 -19.29 3.31 9.57
CA THR A 31 -20.32 4.06 10.29
C THR A 31 -19.92 4.38 11.74
N HIS A 32 -18.80 3.84 12.23
CA HIS A 32 -18.35 4.09 13.60
C HIS A 32 -17.90 5.54 13.79
N LYS A 33 -18.27 6.18 14.91
CA LYS A 33 -17.99 7.61 15.14
C LYS A 33 -16.50 7.98 15.08
N ASN A 34 -15.63 7.12 15.62
CA ASN A 34 -14.21 7.42 15.82
C ASN A 34 -13.24 6.48 15.07
N TYR A 35 -13.74 5.39 14.47
CA TYR A 35 -12.90 4.30 13.92
C TYR A 35 -13.43 3.85 12.55
N ASN A 36 -13.67 4.84 11.69
CA ASN A 36 -14.29 4.73 10.35
C ASN A 36 -13.33 4.99 9.19
N GLY A 37 -12.03 4.90 9.45
CA GLY A 37 -10.99 5.05 8.42
C GLY A 37 -10.98 3.91 7.40
N SER A 38 -9.77 3.49 7.03
CA SER A 38 -9.57 2.31 6.17
C SER A 38 -9.48 1.03 7.02
N PRO A 39 -9.97 -0.13 6.53
CA PRO A 39 -9.81 -1.44 7.16
C PRO A 39 -8.39 -1.99 7.07
N ALA A 40 -7.53 -1.40 6.25
CA ALA A 40 -6.14 -1.79 6.08
C ALA A 40 -5.21 -0.57 6.11
N PHE A 41 -3.96 -0.80 6.51
CA PHE A 41 -2.88 0.17 6.49
C PHE A 41 -1.70 -0.35 5.67
N GLY A 42 -0.85 0.53 5.18
CA GLY A 42 0.39 0.17 4.52
C GLY A 42 0.91 1.30 3.63
N TYR A 43 1.76 0.94 2.68
CA TYR A 43 2.44 1.89 1.80
C TYR A 43 2.21 1.51 0.34
N ALA A 44 1.99 2.51 -0.49
CA ALA A 44 1.79 2.32 -1.92
C ALA A 44 2.38 3.47 -2.72
N GLY A 45 2.63 3.22 -4.00
CA GLY A 45 3.25 4.18 -4.88
C GLY A 45 3.83 3.50 -6.11
N PHE A 46 5.02 3.89 -6.53
CA PHE A 46 5.63 3.34 -7.74
C PHE A 46 7.15 3.32 -7.68
N VAL A 47 7.74 2.46 -8.49
CA VAL A 47 9.17 2.35 -8.72
C VAL A 47 9.47 2.58 -10.20
N ILE A 48 10.52 3.35 -10.50
CA ILE A 48 10.92 3.70 -11.86
C ILE A 48 12.45 3.86 -11.94
N SER A 49 13.05 3.61 -13.09
CA SER A 49 14.45 3.96 -13.33
C SER A 49 14.69 5.47 -13.17
N SER A 50 15.84 5.83 -12.61
CA SER A 50 16.33 7.20 -12.43
C SER A 50 16.24 8.04 -13.70
N ASP A 51 16.44 7.41 -14.87
CA ASP A 51 16.46 8.08 -16.18
C ASP A 51 15.08 8.61 -16.59
N HIS A 52 14.02 8.10 -15.97
CA HIS A 52 12.64 8.44 -16.28
C HIS A 52 11.93 9.24 -15.18
N VAL A 53 12.60 9.48 -14.04
CA VAL A 53 12.07 10.25 -12.91
C VAL A 53 11.59 11.64 -13.34
N ARG A 54 12.42 12.37 -14.11
CA ARG A 54 12.08 13.72 -14.58
C ARG A 54 10.90 13.72 -15.56
N ALA A 55 10.88 12.75 -16.47
CA ALA A 55 9.79 12.62 -17.45
C ALA A 55 8.45 12.32 -16.76
N MET A 56 8.47 11.48 -15.72
CA MET A 56 7.28 11.20 -14.90
C MET A 56 6.79 12.45 -14.17
N SER A 57 7.68 13.19 -13.50
CA SER A 57 7.35 14.44 -12.81
C SER A 57 6.69 15.46 -13.75
N GLN A 58 7.24 15.61 -14.96
CA GLN A 58 6.76 16.56 -15.96
C GLN A 58 5.37 16.16 -16.48
N CYS A 59 5.19 14.88 -16.83
CA CYS A 59 3.91 14.34 -17.29
C CYS A 59 2.81 14.48 -16.22
N PHE A 60 3.12 14.11 -14.97
CA PHE A 60 2.18 14.26 -13.86
C PHE A 60 1.79 15.72 -13.65
N THR A 61 2.76 16.64 -13.63
CA THR A 61 2.51 18.06 -13.41
C THR A 61 1.63 18.65 -14.50
N GLU A 62 1.92 18.36 -15.77
CA GLU A 62 1.11 18.83 -16.90
C GLU A 62 -0.31 18.27 -16.82
N LYS A 63 -0.45 16.97 -16.56
CA LYS A 63 -1.75 16.30 -16.46
C LYS A 63 -2.58 16.89 -15.32
N LYS A 64 -2.01 17.00 -14.12
CA LYS A 64 -2.65 17.57 -12.93
C LYS A 64 -3.14 18.99 -13.21
N ARG A 65 -2.28 19.85 -13.78
CA ARG A 65 -2.65 21.23 -14.15
C ARG A 65 -3.81 21.26 -15.14
N ARG A 66 -3.78 20.43 -16.18
CA ARG A 66 -4.85 20.38 -17.18
C ARG A 66 -6.18 19.86 -16.62
N LEU A 67 -6.14 18.89 -15.70
CA LEU A 67 -7.34 18.32 -15.09
C LEU A 67 -8.03 19.31 -14.14
N PHE A 68 -7.23 20.05 -13.38
CA PHE A 68 -7.72 20.89 -12.28
C PHE A 68 -7.49 22.39 -12.49
N ALA A 69 -7.27 22.85 -13.72
CA ALA A 69 -7.03 24.26 -14.04
C ALA A 69 -8.05 25.21 -13.40
N HIS A 70 -9.32 24.79 -13.30
CA HIS A 70 -10.42 25.54 -12.70
C HIS A 70 -10.39 25.63 -11.16
N LEU A 71 -9.56 24.81 -10.49
CA LEU A 71 -9.41 24.80 -9.03
C LEU A 71 -8.10 25.46 -8.56
N ILE A 72 -7.19 25.76 -9.49
CA ILE A 72 -5.91 26.40 -9.14
C ILE A 72 -6.18 27.88 -8.87
N PRO A 73 -5.92 28.38 -7.64
CA PRO A 73 -6.07 29.80 -7.34
C PRO A 73 -5.18 30.66 -8.23
N ILE A 74 -5.64 31.86 -8.59
CA ILE A 74 -4.89 32.82 -9.43
C ILE A 74 -3.52 33.14 -8.83
N GLU A 75 -3.45 33.18 -7.50
CA GLU A 75 -2.24 33.51 -6.73
C GLU A 75 -1.30 32.31 -6.52
N ALA A 76 -1.75 31.08 -6.81
CA ALA A 76 -0.94 29.89 -6.62
C ALA A 76 -0.01 29.68 -7.82
N THR A 77 1.27 29.40 -7.55
CA THR A 77 2.12 28.86 -8.59
C THR A 77 1.60 27.47 -8.95
N ALA A 78 1.17 27.26 -10.19
CA ALA A 78 0.58 25.98 -10.63
C ALA A 78 1.50 24.76 -10.42
N GLY A 79 2.78 24.96 -10.07
CA GLY A 79 3.72 23.90 -9.67
C GLY A 79 3.61 23.47 -8.21
N THR A 80 3.24 24.38 -7.30
CA THR A 80 3.17 24.14 -5.85
C THR A 80 1.76 23.77 -5.38
N TRP A 81 0.76 23.94 -6.24
CA TRP A 81 -0.62 23.51 -5.96
C TRP A 81 -0.73 21.98 -5.94
N GLU A 82 -1.31 21.44 -4.87
CA GLU A 82 -1.50 20.01 -4.64
C GLU A 82 -2.98 19.64 -4.72
N ARG A 83 -3.27 18.45 -5.25
CA ARG A 83 -4.58 17.81 -5.16
C ARG A 83 -4.40 16.43 -4.57
N LYS A 84 -5.00 16.20 -3.39
CA LYS A 84 -4.95 14.90 -2.72
C LYS A 84 -5.73 13.85 -3.51
N GLY A 85 -5.19 12.64 -3.57
CA GLY A 85 -5.81 11.50 -4.24
C GLY A 85 -7.15 11.13 -3.61
N SER A 86 -7.27 11.28 -2.29
CA SER A 86 -8.54 11.06 -1.57
C SER A 86 -9.70 11.91 -2.10
N ASP A 87 -9.42 13.12 -2.60
CA ASP A 87 -10.39 14.05 -3.21
C ASP A 87 -10.71 13.71 -4.68
N ILE A 88 -9.98 12.78 -5.28
CA ILE A 88 -10.16 12.32 -6.65
C ILE A 88 -10.93 11.00 -6.64
N PHE A 89 -10.47 10.04 -5.84
CA PHE A 89 -11.04 8.70 -5.75
C PHE A 89 -12.15 8.66 -4.69
N THR A 90 -13.23 9.39 -4.96
CA THR A 90 -14.45 9.43 -4.11
C THR A 90 -15.43 8.32 -4.48
N PRO A 91 -16.43 8.01 -3.63
CA PRO A 91 -17.49 7.04 -3.96
C PRO A 91 -18.18 7.27 -5.31
N VAL A 92 -18.35 8.53 -5.71
CA VAL A 92 -19.05 8.94 -6.94
C VAL A 92 -18.08 9.26 -8.08
N ALA A 93 -16.77 8.98 -7.92
CA ALA A 93 -15.77 9.44 -8.86
C ALA A 93 -15.98 8.89 -10.27
N TRP A 94 -16.38 7.62 -10.41
CA TRP A 94 -16.56 7.02 -11.73
C TRP A 94 -17.80 7.53 -12.48
N ASP A 95 -18.86 7.85 -11.73
CA ASP A 95 -20.16 8.23 -12.29
C ASP A 95 -20.26 9.74 -12.50
N SER A 96 -19.73 10.54 -11.58
CA SER A 96 -19.84 12.00 -11.60
C SER A 96 -18.54 12.73 -11.99
N TYR A 97 -17.37 12.12 -11.78
CA TYR A 97 -16.06 12.78 -11.94
C TYR A 97 -15.04 11.89 -12.68
N ARG A 98 -15.46 11.28 -13.79
CA ARG A 98 -14.65 10.27 -14.51
C ARG A 98 -13.34 10.82 -15.06
N ARG A 99 -13.30 12.10 -15.45
CA ARG A 99 -12.15 12.73 -16.12
C ARG A 99 -10.84 12.65 -15.29
N PRO A 100 -10.82 12.98 -13.99
CA PRO A 100 -9.68 12.69 -13.12
C PRO A 100 -9.25 11.22 -13.09
N ILE A 101 -10.20 10.27 -13.07
CA ILE A 101 -9.90 8.83 -13.07
C ILE A 101 -9.20 8.42 -14.37
N GLU A 102 -9.70 8.87 -15.53
CA GLU A 102 -9.03 8.62 -16.82
C GLU A 102 -7.64 9.27 -16.89
N GLY A 103 -7.49 10.46 -16.33
CA GLY A 103 -6.18 11.11 -16.21
C GLY A 103 -5.18 10.29 -15.39
N PHE A 104 -5.62 9.69 -14.27
CA PHE A 104 -4.80 8.73 -13.52
C PHE A 104 -4.48 7.48 -14.34
N ARG A 105 -5.47 6.93 -15.07
CA ARG A 105 -5.26 5.75 -15.94
C ARG A 105 -4.20 6.03 -17.02
N GLU A 106 -4.18 7.22 -17.61
CA GLU A 106 -3.14 7.66 -18.55
C GLU A 106 -1.75 7.77 -17.89
N LEU A 107 -1.66 8.29 -16.67
CA LEU A 107 -0.40 8.39 -15.93
C LEU A 107 0.18 7.01 -15.60
N VAL A 108 -0.65 6.05 -15.20
CA VAL A 108 -0.23 4.65 -14.99
C VAL A 108 0.33 4.04 -16.28
N ARG A 109 -0.35 4.26 -17.42
CA ARG A 109 0.16 3.78 -18.73
C ARG A 109 1.49 4.44 -19.08
N PHE A 110 1.62 5.75 -18.85
CA PHE A 110 2.84 6.50 -19.12
C PHE A 110 4.03 5.99 -18.31
N LEU A 111 3.82 5.75 -17.00
CA LEU A 111 4.80 5.15 -16.10
C LEU A 111 5.26 3.79 -16.62
N CYS A 112 4.32 2.88 -16.88
CA CYS A 112 4.65 1.51 -17.23
C CYS A 112 5.23 1.34 -18.63
N ALA A 113 4.92 2.25 -19.56
CA ALA A 113 5.56 2.31 -20.87
C ALA A 113 7.07 2.65 -20.78
N ARG A 114 7.53 3.15 -19.64
CA ARG A 114 8.94 3.52 -19.35
C ARG A 114 9.59 2.56 -18.35
N GLY A 115 9.13 1.31 -18.32
CA GLY A 115 9.65 0.29 -17.41
C GLY A 115 9.24 0.45 -15.94
N GLY A 116 8.55 1.53 -15.57
CA GLY A 116 8.07 1.72 -14.21
C GLY A 116 6.99 0.71 -13.81
N ARG A 117 6.84 0.49 -12.51
CA ARG A 117 5.81 -0.39 -11.92
C ARG A 117 5.16 0.27 -10.73
N LEU A 118 3.86 0.04 -10.58
CA LEU A 118 3.15 0.39 -9.36
C LEU A 118 3.50 -0.62 -8.25
N PHE A 119 3.47 -0.17 -7.01
CA PHE A 119 3.84 -0.97 -5.85
C PHE A 119 2.84 -0.75 -4.72
N PHE A 120 2.55 -1.79 -3.93
CA PHE A 120 1.96 -1.64 -2.62
C PHE A 120 2.30 -2.77 -1.65
N TYR A 121 2.34 -2.44 -0.36
CA TYR A 121 2.14 -3.40 0.72
C TYR A 121 1.00 -2.91 1.60
N GLY A 122 0.09 -3.81 1.97
CA GLY A 122 -0.99 -3.53 2.90
C GLY A 122 -1.18 -4.66 3.90
N GLU A 123 -1.65 -4.31 5.08
CA GLU A 123 -2.03 -5.22 6.14
C GLU A 123 -3.41 -4.85 6.68
N GLU A 124 -4.30 -5.82 6.73
CA GLU A 124 -5.60 -5.68 7.37
C GLU A 124 -5.42 -5.35 8.85
N LYS A 125 -6.13 -4.32 9.29
CA LYS A 125 -6.19 -3.95 10.69
C LYS A 125 -7.12 -4.94 11.41
N PRO A 126 -6.69 -5.49 12.55
CA PRO A 126 -7.61 -6.20 13.44
C PRO A 126 -8.81 -5.31 13.76
N LEU A 127 -10.01 -5.90 13.71
CA LEU A 127 -11.24 -5.21 14.06
C LEU A 127 -11.24 -4.86 15.55
N GLY A 128 -11.66 -3.64 15.86
CA GLY A 128 -11.79 -3.16 17.22
C GLY A 128 -11.39 -1.71 17.38
N THR A 129 -11.69 -1.18 18.56
CA THR A 129 -11.25 0.13 19.05
C THR A 129 -9.77 0.10 19.45
N ALA A 130 -9.17 1.28 19.63
CA ALA A 130 -7.80 1.38 20.14
C ALA A 130 -7.65 0.71 21.51
N THR A 131 -8.69 0.79 22.36
CA THR A 131 -8.69 0.17 23.69
C THR A 131 -8.70 -1.36 23.63
N GLU A 132 -9.47 -1.94 22.72
CA GLU A 132 -9.50 -3.39 22.54
C GLU A 132 -8.18 -3.92 21.96
N ARG A 133 -7.53 -3.12 21.10
CA ARG A 133 -6.28 -3.52 20.43
C ARG A 133 -5.04 -3.35 21.30
N TRP A 134 -4.95 -2.27 22.07
CA TRP A 134 -3.71 -1.89 22.79
C TRP A 134 -3.93 -1.55 24.27
N GLY A 135 -5.14 -1.79 24.80
CA GLY A 135 -5.50 -1.46 26.18
C GLY A 135 -5.85 0.02 26.38
N LYS A 136 -6.19 0.40 27.61
CA LYS A 136 -6.63 1.76 27.97
C LYS A 136 -5.48 2.78 28.06
N ASP A 137 -4.24 2.33 28.15
CA ASP A 137 -3.09 3.22 28.33
C ASP A 137 -2.72 3.91 27.01
N SER A 138 -2.83 5.24 27.01
CA SER A 138 -2.49 6.08 25.84
C SER A 138 -1.04 5.91 25.34
N ARG A 139 -0.09 5.57 26.20
CA ARG A 139 1.31 5.32 25.81
C ARG A 139 1.44 4.00 25.08
N LEU A 140 0.78 2.94 25.57
CA LEU A 140 0.75 1.63 24.91
C LEU A 140 0.03 1.70 23.57
N GLN A 141 -1.07 2.46 23.48
CA GLN A 141 -1.76 2.72 22.21
C GLN A 141 -0.85 3.39 21.18
N LYS A 142 -0.11 4.44 21.59
CA LYS A 142 0.84 5.13 20.70
C LYS A 142 1.98 4.21 20.26
N GLN A 143 2.55 3.44 21.19
CA GLN A 143 3.63 2.50 20.88
C GLN A 143 3.17 1.42 19.90
N GLY A 144 2.03 0.78 20.16
CA GLY A 144 1.51 -0.26 19.28
C GLY A 144 1.08 0.26 17.89
N LEU A 145 0.66 1.52 17.79
CA LEU A 145 0.42 2.18 16.51
C LEU A 145 1.73 2.36 15.72
N LEU A 146 2.78 2.84 16.38
CA LEU A 146 4.10 3.04 15.77
C LEU A 146 4.73 1.71 15.32
N GLU A 147 4.66 0.68 16.15
CA GLU A 147 5.14 -0.66 15.81
C GLU A 147 4.40 -1.24 14.59
N PHE A 148 3.08 -1.03 14.52
CA PHE A 148 2.30 -1.44 13.36
C PHE A 148 2.68 -0.66 12.09
N LYS A 149 2.89 0.67 12.21
CA LYS A 149 3.38 1.51 11.10
C LYS A 149 4.74 1.00 10.59
N TRP A 150 5.70 0.81 11.49
CA TRP A 150 7.05 0.34 11.14
C TRP A 150 7.03 -1.07 10.56
N GLY A 151 6.25 -1.99 11.12
CA GLY A 151 6.07 -3.32 10.57
C GLY A 151 5.63 -3.29 9.10
N CYS A 152 4.66 -2.44 8.77
CA CYS A 152 4.22 -2.27 7.38
C CYS A 152 5.28 -1.64 6.49
N LEU A 153 6.04 -0.66 7.00
CA LEU A 153 7.13 -0.03 6.24
C LEU A 153 8.25 -1.03 5.95
N HIS A 154 8.66 -1.81 6.96
CA HIS A 154 9.67 -2.85 6.81
C HIS A 154 9.26 -3.87 5.75
N GLN A 155 7.99 -4.29 5.75
CA GLN A 155 7.46 -5.19 4.74
C GLN A 155 7.42 -4.56 3.34
N ALA A 156 7.17 -3.25 3.24
CA ALA A 156 7.26 -2.53 1.97
C ALA A 156 8.72 -2.46 1.46
N LEU A 157 9.67 -2.11 2.33
CA LEU A 157 11.10 -2.03 2.01
C LEU A 157 11.66 -3.38 1.58
N ASN A 158 11.37 -4.46 2.31
CA ASN A 158 11.82 -5.81 1.96
C ASN A 158 11.42 -6.17 0.53
N ARG A 159 10.17 -5.89 0.17
CA ARG A 159 9.61 -6.19 -1.15
C ARG A 159 10.22 -5.36 -2.26
N LEU A 160 10.43 -4.06 -2.02
CA LEU A 160 11.11 -3.21 -2.99
C LEU A 160 12.58 -3.64 -3.17
N CYS A 161 13.25 -4.08 -2.11
CA CYS A 161 14.60 -4.63 -2.18
C CYS A 161 14.62 -5.93 -3.00
N THR A 162 13.66 -6.85 -2.78
CA THR A 162 13.49 -8.05 -3.62
C THR A 162 13.24 -7.70 -5.09
N TYR A 163 12.43 -6.68 -5.36
CA TYR A 163 12.19 -6.19 -6.72
C TYR A 163 13.50 -5.68 -7.34
N ALA A 164 14.25 -4.85 -6.62
CA ALA A 164 15.52 -4.28 -7.07
C ALA A 164 16.58 -5.36 -7.32
N GLU A 165 16.69 -6.36 -6.42
CA GLU A 165 17.58 -7.51 -6.56
C GLU A 165 17.30 -8.29 -7.85
N ARG A 166 16.02 -8.55 -8.16
CA ARG A 166 15.66 -9.25 -9.41
C ARG A 166 16.09 -8.49 -10.66
N HIS A 167 16.15 -7.17 -10.60
CA HIS A 167 16.58 -6.33 -11.72
C HIS A 167 18.09 -6.06 -11.70
N GLY A 168 18.81 -6.49 -10.66
CA GLY A 168 20.23 -6.20 -10.49
C GLY A 168 20.53 -4.72 -10.24
N GLU A 169 19.53 -3.92 -9.87
CA GLU A 169 19.62 -2.47 -9.71
C GLU A 169 19.65 -2.07 -8.24
N ASN A 170 20.27 -0.94 -7.95
CA ASN A 170 20.20 -0.34 -6.62
C ASN A 170 18.92 0.51 -6.47
N LEU A 171 18.50 0.77 -5.24
CA LEU A 171 17.23 1.39 -4.91
C LEU A 171 17.40 2.60 -3.99
N ILE A 172 16.67 3.67 -4.29
CA ILE A 172 16.39 4.79 -3.40
C ILE A 172 14.87 4.84 -3.16
N VAL A 173 14.47 5.01 -1.90
CA VAL A 173 13.06 5.15 -1.52
C VAL A 173 12.80 6.58 -1.02
N ILE A 174 11.80 7.25 -1.59
CA ILE A 174 11.38 8.61 -1.27
C ILE A 174 9.94 8.59 -0.77
N MET A 175 9.66 9.28 0.34
CA MET A 175 8.35 9.34 1.01
C MET A 175 7.95 10.79 1.29
N ASP A 176 6.65 11.02 1.53
CA ASP A 176 6.20 12.32 2.05
C ASP A 176 6.71 12.57 3.48
N THR A 177 6.79 13.84 3.86
CA THR A 177 7.19 14.26 5.21
C THR A 177 5.95 14.62 6.03
N GLU A 178 5.59 13.79 7.02
CA GLU A 178 4.47 14.13 7.92
C GLU A 178 4.90 15.09 9.05
N ASN A 179 5.99 14.78 9.77
CA ASN A 179 6.53 15.59 10.87
C ASN A 179 8.02 15.28 11.11
N GLU A 180 8.85 16.29 11.42
CA GLU A 180 10.29 16.13 11.65
C GLU A 180 10.61 15.16 12.79
N LYS A 181 9.81 15.13 13.87
CA LYS A 181 10.03 14.18 14.98
C LYS A 181 9.79 12.73 14.57
N GLU A 182 8.75 12.49 13.78
CA GLU A 182 8.40 11.17 13.30
C GLU A 182 9.39 10.71 12.22
N ARG A 183 9.83 11.64 11.35
CA ARG A 183 10.87 11.42 10.35
C ARG A 183 12.16 10.89 10.96
N VAL A 184 12.70 11.52 12.01
CA VAL A 184 13.95 11.08 12.64
C VAL A 184 13.82 9.64 13.15
N VAL A 185 12.73 9.33 13.85
CA VAL A 185 12.47 8.00 14.40
C VAL A 185 12.27 6.97 13.28
N GLN A 186 11.54 7.32 12.22
CA GLN A 186 11.32 6.45 11.06
C GLN A 186 12.62 6.13 10.32
N VAL A 187 13.48 7.12 10.10
CA VAL A 187 14.79 6.93 9.46
C VAL A 187 15.68 6.04 10.31
N GLN A 188 15.73 6.26 11.64
CA GLN A 188 16.50 5.43 12.58
C GLN A 188 16.03 3.97 12.57
N ASN A 189 14.72 3.74 12.64
CA ASN A 189 14.16 2.38 12.63
C ASN A 189 14.35 1.69 11.28
N SER A 190 14.23 2.42 10.18
CA SER A 190 14.49 1.88 8.85
C SER A 190 15.95 1.45 8.69
N TYR A 191 16.91 2.25 9.18
CA TYR A 191 18.32 1.82 9.23
C TYR A 191 18.51 0.57 10.09
N ALA A 192 17.97 0.55 11.31
CA ALA A 192 18.09 -0.61 12.19
C ALA A 192 17.54 -1.89 11.54
N HIS A 193 16.38 -1.80 10.88
CA HIS A 193 15.79 -2.92 10.14
C HIS A 193 16.66 -3.39 8.99
N VAL A 194 17.15 -2.47 8.14
CA VAL A 194 17.99 -2.80 6.98
C VAL A 194 19.29 -3.45 7.42
N PHE A 195 19.99 -2.89 8.42
CA PHE A 195 21.26 -3.45 8.91
C PHE A 195 21.07 -4.81 9.58
N ASN A 196 20.08 -4.94 10.47
CA ASN A 196 19.79 -6.21 11.13
C ASN A 196 19.45 -7.31 10.13
N ARG A 197 18.67 -6.97 9.09
CA ARG A 197 18.27 -7.92 8.07
C ARG A 197 19.43 -8.26 7.12
N THR A 198 20.28 -7.31 6.76
CA THR A 198 21.46 -7.55 5.91
C THR A 198 22.52 -8.44 6.58
N ALA A 199 22.53 -8.48 7.91
CA ALA A 199 23.43 -9.36 8.67
C ALA A 199 23.05 -10.84 8.52
N ASP A 200 21.82 -11.14 8.13
CA ASP A 200 21.36 -12.47 7.76
C ASP A 200 21.83 -12.81 6.32
N PRO A 201 22.61 -13.89 6.11
CA PRO A 201 23.07 -14.30 4.79
C PRO A 201 21.95 -14.53 3.77
N ASP A 202 20.75 -14.91 4.22
CA ASP A 202 19.59 -15.18 3.36
C ASP A 202 18.88 -13.91 2.87
N HIS A 203 19.30 -12.73 3.35
CA HIS A 203 18.69 -11.44 3.06
C HIS A 203 19.62 -10.46 2.34
N GLY A 204 20.40 -10.97 1.39
CA GLY A 204 21.31 -10.18 0.57
C GLY A 204 20.64 -9.06 -0.24
N GLU A 205 19.34 -9.18 -0.56
CA GLU A 205 18.57 -8.18 -1.31
C GLU A 205 18.54 -6.82 -0.62
N MET A 206 18.66 -6.80 0.72
CA MET A 206 18.61 -5.57 1.50
C MET A 206 19.77 -4.61 1.20
N ARG A 207 20.87 -5.13 0.64
CA ARG A 207 22.02 -4.32 0.19
C ARG A 207 21.69 -3.43 -1.02
N ARG A 208 20.57 -3.69 -1.71
CA ARG A 208 20.12 -2.87 -2.85
C ARG A 208 19.65 -1.51 -2.41
N LEU A 209 19.14 -1.37 -1.18
CA LEU A 209 18.76 -0.07 -0.65
C LEU A 209 20.02 0.73 -0.27
N ILE A 210 20.31 1.77 -1.04
CA ILE A 210 21.56 2.54 -0.90
C ILE A 210 21.60 3.33 0.42
N GLU A 211 20.45 3.91 0.79
CA GLU A 211 20.27 4.69 2.01
C GLU A 211 18.88 4.46 2.59
N SER A 212 18.69 4.83 3.86
CA SER A 212 17.37 4.86 4.48
C SER A 212 16.38 5.76 3.73
N THR A 213 15.09 5.64 4.05
CA THR A 213 14.02 6.37 3.35
C THR A 213 14.27 7.88 3.38
N MET A 214 14.28 8.49 2.19
CA MET A 214 14.37 9.93 2.04
C MET A 214 12.98 10.55 2.16
N HIS A 215 12.89 11.68 2.83
CA HIS A 215 11.62 12.40 3.01
C HIS A 215 11.67 13.72 2.26
N VAL A 216 10.63 14.00 1.48
CA VAL A 216 10.47 15.22 0.70
C VAL A 216 9.07 15.78 0.95
N ASP A 217 8.95 17.10 1.05
CA ASP A 217 7.64 17.77 1.14
C ASP A 217 6.87 17.54 -0.18
N SER A 218 5.67 16.95 -0.09
CA SER A 218 4.78 16.74 -1.22
C SER A 218 4.50 18.01 -2.03
N LYS A 219 4.47 19.20 -1.44
CA LYS A 219 4.32 20.48 -2.18
C LYS A 219 5.46 20.75 -3.17
N LEU A 220 6.63 20.14 -2.94
CA LEU A 220 7.84 20.31 -3.72
C LEU A 220 8.11 19.13 -4.67
N SER A 221 7.36 18.02 -4.56
CA SER A 221 7.61 16.80 -5.32
C SER A 221 6.36 16.28 -6.03
N ALA A 222 6.34 16.48 -7.36
CA ALA A 222 5.30 15.94 -8.25
C ALA A 222 5.17 14.41 -8.14
N ASN A 223 6.29 13.69 -7.97
CA ASN A 223 6.28 12.23 -7.87
C ASN A 223 5.74 11.74 -6.53
N VAL A 224 5.97 12.45 -5.43
CA VAL A 224 5.35 12.12 -4.13
C VAL A 224 3.83 12.35 -4.22
N GLN A 225 3.37 13.43 -4.85
CA GLN A 225 1.93 13.64 -5.09
C GLN A 225 1.32 12.56 -6.00
N PHE A 226 2.08 12.05 -6.97
CA PHE A 226 1.60 10.91 -7.76
C PHE A 226 1.54 9.62 -6.93
N ALA A 227 2.49 9.41 -6.02
CA ALA A 227 2.44 8.29 -5.07
C ALA A 227 1.20 8.36 -4.16
N ASP A 228 0.81 9.55 -3.69
CA ASP A 228 -0.47 9.79 -2.99
C ASP A 228 -1.68 9.36 -3.84
N TRP A 229 -1.69 9.68 -5.15
CA TRP A 229 -2.78 9.23 -6.03
C TRP A 229 -2.81 7.70 -6.18
N VAL A 230 -1.65 7.06 -6.26
CA VAL A 230 -1.56 5.59 -6.29
C VAL A 230 -2.04 5.01 -4.96
N ALA A 231 -1.60 5.56 -3.83
CA ALA A 231 -1.99 5.13 -2.50
C ALA A 231 -3.50 5.28 -2.25
N ALA A 232 -4.09 6.39 -2.70
CA ALA A 232 -5.53 6.58 -2.65
C ALA A 232 -6.30 5.57 -3.53
N ALA A 233 -5.80 5.23 -4.73
CA ALA A 233 -6.41 4.20 -5.57
C ALA A 233 -6.33 2.80 -4.93
N VAL A 234 -5.17 2.44 -4.37
CA VAL A 234 -4.95 1.18 -3.63
C VAL A 234 -5.85 1.12 -2.40
N ARG A 235 -6.01 2.23 -1.66
CA ARG A 235 -6.94 2.32 -0.54
C ARG A 235 -8.36 1.96 -0.94
N ARG A 236 -8.83 2.47 -2.09
CA ARG A 236 -10.21 2.16 -2.55
C ARG A 236 -10.35 0.70 -2.94
N ALA A 237 -9.30 0.11 -3.50
CA ALA A 237 -9.25 -1.34 -3.74
C ALA A 237 -9.29 -2.14 -2.44
N PHE A 238 -8.56 -1.74 -1.40
CA PHE A 238 -8.63 -2.39 -0.08
C PHE A 238 -10.04 -2.30 0.52
N GLU A 239 -10.65 -1.10 0.50
CA GLU A 239 -12.01 -0.89 0.99
C GLU A 239 -13.02 -1.71 0.18
N TYR A 240 -12.85 -1.82 -1.14
CA TYR A 240 -13.65 -2.71 -1.99
C TYR A 240 -13.45 -4.18 -1.64
N GLN A 241 -12.23 -4.65 -1.37
CA GLN A 241 -11.99 -6.07 -1.07
C GLN A 241 -12.44 -6.48 0.34
N LEU A 242 -12.44 -5.56 1.32
CA LEU A 242 -12.60 -5.89 2.73
C LEU A 242 -13.95 -5.52 3.36
N ILE A 243 -14.73 -4.60 2.76
CA ILE A 243 -15.97 -4.08 3.36
C ILE A 243 -17.18 -4.50 2.54
N GLU A 244 -18.06 -5.35 3.05
CA GLU A 244 -19.23 -5.89 2.33
C GLU A 244 -19.99 -4.82 1.52
N ASP A 245 -20.47 -3.78 2.18
CA ASP A 245 -21.18 -2.64 1.57
C ASP A 245 -20.23 -1.51 1.12
N SER A 246 -19.13 -1.86 0.45
CA SER A 246 -18.15 -0.87 0.00
C SER A 246 -18.76 0.09 -1.02
N PRO A 247 -18.62 1.42 -0.83
CA PRO A 247 -19.13 2.41 -1.79
C PRO A 247 -18.21 2.55 -3.02
N PHE A 248 -17.17 1.72 -3.13
CA PHE A 248 -16.17 1.74 -4.20
C PHE A 248 -16.36 0.61 -5.21
N SER A 249 -17.62 0.20 -5.47
CA SER A 249 -17.96 -0.85 -6.45
C SER A 249 -17.53 -0.53 -7.89
N TRP A 250 -17.22 0.74 -8.17
CA TRP A 250 -16.67 1.18 -9.45
C TRP A 250 -15.19 0.84 -9.65
N VAL A 251 -14.44 0.50 -8.59
CA VAL A 251 -12.99 0.25 -8.65
C VAL A 251 -12.61 -0.82 -9.67
N PRO A 252 -13.24 -2.02 -9.69
CA PRO A 252 -12.92 -3.04 -10.70
C PRO A 252 -13.20 -2.55 -12.12
N THR A 253 -14.33 -1.90 -12.35
CA THR A 253 -14.68 -1.33 -13.67
C THR A 253 -13.63 -0.31 -14.12
N ALA A 254 -13.11 0.50 -13.20
CA ALA A 254 -12.13 1.52 -13.52
C ALA A 254 -10.69 1.00 -13.62
N PHE A 255 -10.31 -0.08 -12.92
CA PHE A 255 -8.90 -0.42 -12.73
C PHE A 255 -8.53 -1.87 -13.00
N GLU A 256 -9.45 -2.83 -13.00
CA GLU A 256 -9.10 -4.25 -13.10
C GLU A 256 -8.21 -4.54 -14.31
N ASP A 257 -8.66 -4.19 -15.52
CA ASP A 257 -7.89 -4.39 -16.74
C ASP A 257 -6.66 -3.50 -16.85
N LEU A 258 -6.72 -2.28 -16.31
CA LEU A 258 -5.58 -1.38 -16.31
C LEU A 258 -4.43 -1.97 -15.50
N MET A 259 -4.73 -2.49 -14.31
CA MET A 259 -3.75 -2.87 -13.30
C MET A 259 -3.10 -4.22 -13.60
N ARG A 260 -3.70 -5.05 -14.47
CA ARG A 260 -3.09 -6.31 -14.94
C ARG A 260 -1.67 -6.04 -15.45
N SER A 261 -0.70 -6.71 -14.82
CA SER A 261 0.74 -6.62 -15.14
C SER A 261 1.39 -5.24 -14.96
N LYS A 262 0.73 -4.27 -14.29
CA LYS A 262 1.31 -2.96 -13.98
C LYS A 262 1.91 -2.85 -12.59
N LEU A 263 1.50 -3.75 -11.70
CA LEU A 263 2.03 -3.85 -10.35
C LEU A 263 3.25 -4.76 -10.29
N THR A 264 4.14 -4.50 -9.34
CA THR A 264 5.19 -5.45 -8.98
C THR A 264 4.57 -6.75 -8.47
N ILE A 265 5.26 -7.88 -8.67
CA ILE A 265 4.73 -9.17 -8.20
C ILE A 265 4.80 -9.31 -6.68
N GLU A 266 5.67 -8.52 -6.04
CA GLU A 266 5.85 -8.47 -4.59
C GLU A 266 4.69 -7.75 -3.90
N SER A 267 3.88 -7.00 -4.65
CA SER A 267 2.78 -6.22 -4.09
C SER A 267 1.72 -7.11 -3.46
N LYS A 268 1.34 -6.82 -2.21
CA LYS A 268 0.51 -7.73 -1.40
C LYS A 268 -0.35 -7.02 -0.37
N LEU A 269 -1.59 -7.46 -0.21
CA LEU A 269 -2.47 -7.17 0.92
C LEU A 269 -2.54 -8.42 1.81
N TYR A 270 -2.03 -8.33 3.02
CA TYR A 270 -2.04 -9.40 4.01
C TYR A 270 -3.27 -9.31 4.92
N PHE A 271 -3.85 -10.47 5.26
CA PHE A 271 -4.96 -10.56 6.20
C PHE A 271 -4.48 -11.10 7.55
N SER A 272 -4.86 -10.40 8.62
CA SER A 272 -4.53 -10.80 10.00
C SER A 272 -5.00 -12.23 10.30
N HIS A 273 -6.14 -12.62 9.72
CA HIS A 273 -6.74 -13.95 9.83
C HIS A 273 -7.20 -14.42 8.44
N SER A 274 -7.39 -15.74 8.25
CA SER A 274 -7.90 -16.21 6.96
C SER A 274 -9.34 -15.73 6.76
N ARG A 275 -9.61 -15.05 5.65
CA ARG A 275 -10.93 -14.56 5.25
C ARG A 275 -11.35 -15.25 3.96
N GLY A 276 -12.54 -15.83 3.92
CA GLY A 276 -13.03 -16.57 2.74
C GLY A 276 -12.08 -17.65 2.22
N GLY A 277 -11.23 -18.22 3.08
CA GLY A 277 -10.23 -19.23 2.73
C GLY A 277 -8.90 -18.69 2.19
N VAL A 278 -8.74 -17.36 2.08
CA VAL A 278 -7.48 -16.72 1.65
C VAL A 278 -6.79 -16.03 2.82
N ARG A 279 -5.46 -15.91 2.76
CA ARG A 279 -4.62 -15.19 3.74
C ARG A 279 -4.08 -13.86 3.20
N GLU A 280 -4.18 -13.67 1.90
CA GLU A 280 -3.59 -12.53 1.21
C GLU A 280 -4.18 -12.38 -0.19
N LEU A 281 -4.09 -11.17 -0.73
CA LEU A 281 -4.30 -10.86 -2.14
C LEU A 281 -3.01 -10.27 -2.70
N HIS A 282 -2.57 -10.79 -3.84
CA HIS A 282 -1.36 -10.33 -4.51
C HIS A 282 -1.69 -9.40 -5.67
N ASN A 283 -0.72 -8.55 -6.03
CA ASN A 283 -0.66 -7.80 -7.28
C ASN A 283 -1.97 -7.08 -7.66
N SER A 284 -2.36 -7.14 -8.93
CA SER A 284 -3.65 -6.66 -9.44
C SER A 284 -4.88 -7.34 -8.82
N GLY A 285 -4.73 -8.44 -8.08
CA GLY A 285 -5.85 -9.15 -7.45
C GLY A 285 -6.70 -8.30 -6.51
N ILE A 286 -6.14 -7.25 -5.91
CA ILE A 286 -6.93 -6.31 -5.09
C ILE A 286 -7.93 -5.48 -5.91
N PHE A 287 -7.69 -5.32 -7.22
CA PHE A 287 -8.55 -4.57 -8.15
C PHE A 287 -9.54 -5.47 -8.89
N ALA A 288 -9.52 -6.78 -8.65
CA ALA A 288 -10.42 -7.73 -9.27
C ALA A 288 -11.87 -7.49 -8.82
N ARG A 289 -12.83 -7.81 -9.69
CA ARG A 289 -14.26 -7.82 -9.33
C ARG A 289 -14.58 -8.91 -8.31
N GLU A 290 -13.87 -10.02 -8.35
CA GLU A 290 -13.97 -11.05 -7.34
C GLU A 290 -13.52 -10.51 -5.98
N ARG A 291 -14.22 -10.93 -4.92
CA ARG A 291 -13.94 -10.50 -3.54
C ARG A 291 -13.67 -11.72 -2.66
N PRO A 292 -12.50 -12.38 -2.82
CA PRO A 292 -12.22 -13.67 -2.15
C PRO A 292 -12.29 -13.57 -0.64
N ALA A 293 -11.87 -12.44 -0.07
CA ALA A 293 -11.92 -12.18 1.37
C ALA A 293 -13.35 -12.08 1.95
N LEU A 294 -14.36 -11.94 1.10
CA LEU A 294 -15.78 -11.88 1.49
C LEU A 294 -16.57 -13.07 0.96
N ALA A 295 -15.94 -13.95 0.18
CA ALA A 295 -16.56 -15.22 -0.18
C ALA A 295 -16.89 -15.96 1.13
N MET A 296 -18.15 -16.38 1.28
CA MET A 296 -18.54 -17.23 2.41
C MET A 296 -17.55 -18.40 2.47
N SER A 297 -16.93 -18.61 3.63
CA SER A 297 -16.09 -19.79 3.84
C SER A 297 -16.92 -21.05 3.53
N ILE A 298 -16.29 -22.15 3.15
CA ILE A 298 -16.99 -23.43 2.98
C ILE A 298 -17.82 -23.73 4.23
N SER A 299 -17.26 -23.49 5.43
CA SER A 299 -17.99 -23.62 6.70
C SER A 299 -19.24 -22.73 6.78
N GLN A 300 -19.22 -21.51 6.22
CA GLN A 300 -20.38 -20.63 6.21
C GLN A 300 -21.46 -21.04 5.20
N ARG A 301 -21.07 -21.75 4.13
CA ARG A 301 -22.00 -22.31 3.12
C ARG A 301 -22.65 -23.63 3.57
N LEU A 302 -22.03 -24.34 4.51
CA LEU A 302 -22.60 -25.55 5.09
C LEU A 302 -23.82 -25.20 5.95
N SER A 303 -24.88 -26.01 5.84
CA SER A 303 -26.04 -25.94 6.72
C SER A 303 -25.59 -26.14 8.18
N PRO A 304 -26.35 -25.68 9.19
CA PRO A 304 -26.02 -25.92 10.60
C PRO A 304 -25.76 -27.40 10.89
N GLU A 305 -26.49 -28.31 10.23
CA GLU A 305 -26.32 -29.76 10.37
C GLU A 305 -24.98 -30.25 9.81
N ASP A 306 -24.57 -29.74 8.64
CA ASP A 306 -23.31 -30.15 8.03
C ASP A 306 -22.09 -29.54 8.73
N ARG A 307 -22.25 -28.39 9.39
CA ARG A 307 -21.21 -27.81 10.28
C ARG A 307 -20.96 -28.71 11.48
N THR A 308 -22.03 -29.18 12.14
CA THR A 308 -21.93 -30.10 13.29
C THR A 308 -21.25 -31.40 12.88
N ARG A 309 -21.65 -31.98 11.73
CA ARG A 309 -21.00 -33.19 11.19
C ARG A 309 -19.51 -33.00 10.90
N MET A 310 -19.11 -31.83 10.38
CA MET A 310 -17.71 -31.55 10.06
C MET A 310 -16.86 -31.33 11.32
N GLU A 311 -17.40 -30.67 12.35
CA GLU A 311 -16.78 -30.53 13.67
C GLU A 311 -16.63 -31.89 14.37
N GLU A 312 -17.66 -32.74 14.32
CA GLU A 312 -17.62 -34.11 14.85
C GLU A 312 -16.59 -34.98 14.11
N ALA A 313 -16.53 -34.89 12.78
CA ALA A 313 -15.52 -35.60 11.98
C ALA A 313 -14.10 -35.12 12.31
N LYS A 314 -13.90 -33.81 12.50
CA LYS A 314 -12.60 -33.24 12.86
C LYS A 314 -12.17 -33.62 14.27
N ALA A 315 -13.10 -33.67 15.22
CA ALA A 315 -12.88 -34.15 16.58
C ALA A 315 -12.58 -35.65 16.60
N GLY A 316 -13.28 -36.45 15.78
CA GLY A 316 -13.02 -37.87 15.59
C GLY A 316 -11.63 -38.16 15.01
N ILE A 317 -11.20 -37.41 13.99
CA ILE A 317 -9.86 -37.52 13.41
C ILE A 317 -8.78 -37.13 14.44
N LEU A 318 -9.00 -36.08 15.24
CA LEU A 318 -8.06 -35.68 16.29
C LEU A 318 -7.98 -36.72 17.42
N ALA A 319 -9.09 -37.36 17.77
CA ALA A 319 -9.15 -38.43 18.77
C ALA A 319 -8.44 -39.70 18.27
N VAL A 320 -8.62 -40.05 17.00
CA VAL A 320 -7.91 -41.17 16.36
C VAL A 320 -6.41 -40.90 16.26
N ALA A 321 -6.00 -39.67 15.93
CA ALA A 321 -4.58 -39.28 15.92
C ALA A 321 -3.95 -39.39 17.32
N ARG A 322 -4.66 -38.95 18.37
CA ARG A 322 -4.20 -39.06 19.77
C ARG A 322 -4.17 -40.50 20.30
N ALA A 323 -5.11 -41.35 19.87
CA ALA A 323 -5.14 -42.76 20.25
C ALA A 323 -4.09 -43.62 19.51
N SER A 324 -3.61 -43.15 18.36
CA SER A 324 -2.63 -43.86 17.52
C SER A 324 -1.17 -43.54 17.86
N GLY A 325 -0.91 -42.68 18.86
CA GLY A 325 0.45 -42.39 19.34
C GLY A 325 1.36 -41.71 18.32
N MET A 326 0.83 -40.78 17.52
CA MET A 326 1.64 -39.79 16.78
C MET A 326 1.69 -38.46 17.52
#